data_AF-A0A7V9RGU4-F1
#
_entry.id   AF-A0A7V9RGU4-F1
#
_cell.length_a   1.000
_cell.length_b   1.000
_cell.length_c   1.000
_cell.angle_alpha   90.00
_cell.angle_beta   90.00
_cell.angle_gamma   90.00
#
_symmetry.space_group_name_H-M   'P 1'
#
loop_
_entity.id
_entity.type
_entity.pdbx_description
1 polymer ?
#
loop_
_entity_poly.entity_id
_entity_poly.type
_entity_poly.pdbx_seq_one_letter_code
_entity_poly.pdbx_strand_id
1 'polypeptide(L)' 'SALPAPPASGMSRPMARGAVELPPDGAPIVLGPEHPTTGGYPVIAVIASAEVDRFFATPIGGRVRFTVGGPPPRR' A
#
# COMPACT_ATOMS: atom_id res chain seq x y z
N SER A 1 -11.59 -7.91 5.38
CA SER A 1 -10.79 -8.13 6.60
C SER A 1 -10.09 -6.83 6.92
N ALA A 2 -9.97 -6.45 8.19
CA ALA A 2 -9.16 -5.29 8.56
C ALA A 2 -7.67 -5.53 8.23
N LEU A 3 -6.93 -4.48 7.89
CA LEU A 3 -5.49 -4.56 7.66
C LEU A 3 -4.76 -4.69 9.02
N PRO A 4 -3.60 -5.39 9.07
CA PRO A 4 -2.83 -5.54 10.30
C PRO A 4 -2.27 -4.21 10.81
N ALA A 5 -2.07 -4.12 12.13
CA ALA A 5 -1.49 -2.94 12.76
C ALA A 5 -0.02 -2.75 12.34
N PRO A 6 0.40 -1.53 11.97
CA PRO A 6 1.75 -1.28 11.48
C PRO A 6 2.85 -1.23 12.56
N PRO A 7 4.14 -1.42 12.17
CA PRO A 7 5.29 -1.09 13.01
C PRO A 7 5.41 0.41 13.30
N ALA A 8 6.23 0.81 14.29
CA ALA A 8 6.39 2.20 14.71
C ALA A 8 6.88 3.15 13.59
N SER A 9 6.29 4.36 13.54
CA SER A 9 6.63 5.45 12.60
C SER A 9 8.02 6.04 12.85
N GLY A 10 8.62 6.68 11.83
CA GLY A 10 9.85 7.51 11.99
C GLY A 10 11.15 6.92 11.44
N MET A 11 11.13 5.74 10.81
CA MET A 11 12.29 5.16 10.13
C MET A 11 12.03 5.13 8.62
N SER A 12 12.88 5.83 7.85
CA SER A 12 12.80 5.87 6.39
C SER A 12 12.91 4.46 5.80
N ARG A 13 11.99 4.12 4.90
CA ARG A 13 11.93 2.82 4.23
C ARG A 13 11.86 2.99 2.71
N PRO A 14 12.44 2.08 1.91
CA PRO A 14 12.29 2.12 0.46
C PRO A 14 10.83 1.91 0.09
N MET A 15 10.32 2.76 -0.78
CA MET A 15 8.94 2.72 -1.25
C MET A 15 8.85 2.13 -2.65
N ALA A 16 7.68 1.58 -2.96
CA ALA A 16 7.36 1.02 -4.26
C ALA A 16 5.93 1.41 -4.65
N ARG A 17 5.69 1.47 -5.97
CA ARG A 17 4.34 1.62 -6.53
C ARG A 17 3.42 0.54 -5.96
N GLY A 18 2.24 0.95 -5.49
CA GLY A 18 1.26 0.07 -4.86
C GLY A 18 1.52 -0.22 -3.38
N ALA A 19 2.54 0.35 -2.75
CA ALA A 19 2.68 0.32 -1.30
C ALA A 19 1.50 1.05 -0.63
N VAL A 20 1.02 0.47 0.47
CA VAL A 20 -0.09 1.01 1.26
C VAL A 20 0.47 1.53 2.58
N GLU A 21 0.62 2.85 2.69
CA GLU A 21 1.03 3.52 3.92
C GLU A 21 -0.17 3.73 4.84
N LEU A 22 0.06 3.66 6.16
CA LEU A 22 -0.91 4.04 7.18
C LEU A 22 -0.39 5.24 8.00
N PRO A 23 -0.85 6.46 7.69
CA PRO A 23 -0.55 7.63 8.51
C PRO A 23 -1.25 7.57 9.90
N PRO A 24 -0.89 8.46 10.83
CA PRO A 24 -1.49 8.51 12.17
C PRO A 24 -3.00 8.76 12.21
N ASP A 25 -3.58 9.35 11.17
CA ASP A 25 -5.04 9.57 11.05
C ASP A 25 -5.81 8.29 10.68
N GLY A 26 -5.11 7.20 10.34
CA GLY A 26 -5.68 5.91 10.00
C GLY A 26 -6.25 5.80 8.58
N ALA A 27 -6.12 6.83 7.74
CA ALA A 27 -6.59 6.81 6.36
C ALA A 27 -5.49 6.25 5.43
N PRO A 28 -5.67 5.05 4.83
CA PRO A 28 -4.60 4.45 4.02
C PRO A 28 -4.28 5.27 2.77
N ILE A 29 -2.99 5.39 2.45
CA ILE A 29 -2.50 6.03 1.22
C ILE A 29 -1.88 4.94 0.34
N VAL A 30 -2.31 4.86 -0.92
CA VAL A 30 -1.70 3.96 -1.91
C VAL A 30 -0.76 4.74 -2.80
N LEU A 31 0.51 4.34 -2.85
CA LEU A 31 1.55 5.04 -3.58
C LEU A 31 1.47 4.80 -5.09
N GLY A 32 1.38 5.91 -5.85
CA GLY A 32 1.30 5.94 -7.31
C GLY A 32 2.61 5.64 -8.04
N PRO A 33 2.64 5.82 -9.37
CA PRO A 33 3.87 5.72 -10.18
C PRO A 33 4.95 6.71 -9.73
N GLU A 34 4.55 7.94 -9.37
CA GLU A 34 5.43 9.02 -8.92
C GLU A 34 5.66 8.98 -7.39
N HIS A 35 5.76 7.78 -6.82
CA HIS A 35 6.00 7.65 -5.39
C HIS A 35 7.38 8.17 -5.01
N PRO A 36 7.55 8.76 -3.82
CA PRO A 36 8.88 9.11 -3.32
C PRO A 36 9.73 7.83 -3.18
N THR A 37 11.05 7.97 -3.26
CA THR A 37 11.97 6.82 -3.10
C THR A 37 11.98 6.28 -1.66
N THR A 38 11.66 7.12 -0.68
CA THR A 38 11.57 6.76 0.73
C THR A 38 10.29 7.28 1.37
N GLY A 39 9.78 6.57 2.38
CA GLY A 39 8.59 6.91 3.15
C GLY A 39 8.84 6.81 4.66
N GLY A 40 8.15 7.63 5.43
CA GLY A 40 8.26 7.68 6.89
C GLY A 40 7.10 7.01 7.62
N TYR A 41 6.04 6.67 6.89
CA TYR A 41 4.88 5.98 7.44
C TYR A 41 5.03 4.47 7.31
N PRO A 42 4.40 3.73 8.23
CA PRO A 42 4.40 2.29 8.12
C PRO A 42 3.67 1.80 6.88
N VAL A 43 4.29 0.86 6.16
CA VAL A 43 3.65 0.13 5.06
C VAL A 43 2.96 -1.11 5.62
N ILE A 44 1.65 -1.21 5.44
CA ILE A 44 0.82 -2.31 5.98
C ILE A 44 0.49 -3.38 4.93
N ALA A 45 0.65 -3.06 3.65
CA ALA A 45 0.48 -3.99 2.52
C ALA A 45 1.16 -3.44 1.25
N VAL A 46 1.31 -4.30 0.25
CA VAL A 46 1.69 -3.91 -1.11
C VAL A 46 0.69 -4.57 -2.06
N ILE A 47 0.10 -3.79 -2.97
CA ILE A 47 -0.77 -4.33 -4.02
C ILE A 47 0.08 -5.18 -4.96
N ALA A 48 -0.39 -6.39 -5.28
CA ALA A 48 0.30 -7.26 -6.23
C ALA A 48 0.53 -6.53 -7.55
N SER A 49 1.73 -6.68 -8.13
CA SER A 49 2.10 -5.97 -9.36
C SER A 49 1.14 -6.23 -10.52
N ALA A 50 0.49 -7.41 -10.56
CA ALA A 50 -0.52 -7.74 -11.55
C ALA A 50 -1.86 -6.99 -11.39
N GLU A 51 -2.16 -6.46 -10.19
CA GLU A 51 -3.43 -5.80 -9.87
C GLU A 51 -3.29 -4.27 -9.68
N VAL A 52 -2.06 -3.75 -9.68
CA VAL A 52 -1.80 -2.33 -9.38
C VAL A 52 -2.43 -1.39 -10.42
N ASP A 53 -2.40 -1.75 -11.70
CA ASP A 53 -3.03 -0.95 -12.76
C ASP A 53 -4.56 -0.93 -12.62
N ARG A 54 -5.15 -2.07 -12.23
CA ARG A 54 -6.58 -2.16 -11.95
C ARG A 54 -6.98 -1.26 -10.77
N PHE A 55 -6.16 -1.19 -9.73
CA PHE A 55 -6.39 -0.25 -8.63
C PHE A 55 -6.43 1.20 -9.12
N PHE A 56 -5.41 1.62 -9.89
CA PHE A 56 -5.32 2.99 -10.41
C PHE A 56 -6.34 3.34 -11.49
N ALA A 57 -6.99 2.36 -12.11
CA ALA A 57 -8.13 2.58 -13.00
C ALA A 57 -9.45 2.88 -12.26
N THR A 58 -9.48 2.81 -10.93
CA THR A 58 -10.68 3.10 -10.14
C THR A 58 -11.01 4.60 -10.18
N PRO A 59 -12.25 5.00 -10.55
CA PRO A 59 -12.64 6.41 -10.52
C PRO A 59 -12.55 7.02 -9.11
N ILE A 60 -12.40 8.34 -9.04
CA ILE A 60 -12.50 9.08 -7.78
C ILE A 60 -13.86 8.79 -7.14
N GLY A 61 -13.85 8.47 -5.84
CA GLY A 61 -15.05 8.04 -5.09
C GLY A 61 -15.45 6.57 -5.32
N GLY A 62 -14.74 5.85 -6.19
CA GLY A 62 -14.90 4.41 -6.38
C GLY A 62 -14.54 3.61 -5.12
N ARG A 63 -15.21 2.49 -4.92
CA ARG A 63 -14.97 1.61 -3.78
C ARG A 63 -13.92 0.55 -4.14
N VAL A 64 -12.95 0.35 -3.24
CA VAL A 64 -11.95 -0.70 -3.34
C VAL A 64 -12.08 -1.64 -2.14
N ARG A 65 -11.92 -2.94 -2.37
CA ARG A 65 -11.82 -3.94 -1.31
C ARG A 65 -10.52 -4.71 -1.47
N PHE A 66 -9.66 -4.63 -0.45
CA PHE A 66 -8.45 -5.44 -0.39
C PHE A 66 -8.76 -6.84 0.11
N THR A 67 -8.03 -7.80 -0.45
CA THR A 67 -7.98 -9.19 0.04
C THR A 67 -6.52 -9.59 0.15
N VAL A 68 -6.20 -10.40 1.16
CA VAL A 68 -4.85 -10.94 1.31
C VAL A 68 -4.64 -11.95 0.18
N GLY A 69 -3.67 -11.68 -0.68
CA GLY A 69 -3.23 -12.65 -1.69
C GLY A 69 -2.54 -13.84 -1.02
N GLY A 70 -2.39 -14.94 -1.78
CA GLY A 70 -1.50 -16.03 -1.37
C GLY A 70 -0.08 -15.51 -1.08
N PRO A 71 0.74 -16.29 -0.37
CA PRO A 71 2.12 -15.89 -0.09
C PRO A 71 2.83 -15.53 -1.41
N PRO A 72 3.70 -14.50 -1.41
CA PRO A 72 4.46 -14.17 -2.60
C PRO A 72 5.25 -15.41 -3.06
N PRO A 73 5.43 -15.62 -4.38
CA PRO A 73 6.26 -16.70 -4.87
C PRO A 73 7.65 -16.59 -4.23
N ARG A 74 8.17 -17.69 -3.69
CA ARG A 74 9.53 -17.75 -3.17
C ARG A 74 10.48 -17.51 -4.35
N ARG A 75 11.36 -16.52 -4.21
CA ARG A 75 12.48 -16.32 -5.12
C ARG A 75 13.49 -17.45 -5.02
#